data_AF-J9B5H2-F1
#
_entry.id   AF-J9B5H2-F1
#
_cell.length_a   1.000
_cell.length_b   1.000
_cell.length_c   1.000
_cell.angle_alpha   90.00
_cell.angle_beta   90.00
_cell.angle_gamma   90.00
#
_symmetry.space_group_name_H-M   'P 1'
#
loop_
_entity.id
_entity.type
_entity.pdbx_description
1 polymer ?
#
loop_
_entity_poly.entity_id
_entity_poly.type
_entity_poly.pdbx_seq_one_letter_code
_entity_poly.pdbx_strand_id
1 'polypeptide(L)'
;RLRGECPWPSAQAEIGIINAYKSPRDKMACIVRCCETIENLIILASERGAASADDITPVLVYVLIQANPLALLSNIQYIGAFYANQISGIEAYWWTQFTSAVEFIKTLLSQNL
;
A
#
# COMPACT_ATOMS: atom_id res chain seq x y z
N ARG A 1 18.16 -9.00 -2.57
CA ARG A 1 18.76 -7.74 -2.07
C ARG A 1 17.63 -6.76 -1.71
N LEU A 2 16.89 -7.05 -0.63
CA LEU A 2 15.79 -6.23 -0.09
C LEU A 2 15.81 -6.32 1.45
N ARG A 3 16.98 -6.10 2.06
CA ARG A 3 17.23 -6.37 3.50
C ARG A 3 17.21 -5.11 4.38
N GLY A 4 16.90 -3.93 3.86
CA GLY A 4 17.02 -2.66 4.59
C GLY A 4 16.22 -2.59 5.89
N GLU A 5 14.97 -3.07 5.89
CA GLU A 5 14.10 -3.11 7.09
C GLU A 5 13.13 -4.31 7.12
N CYS A 6 13.30 -5.32 6.26
CA CYS A 6 12.41 -6.50 6.24
C CYS A 6 12.22 -7.07 7.66
N PRO A 7 10.97 -7.17 8.16
CA PRO A 7 9.69 -7.24 7.43
C PRO A 7 8.94 -5.92 7.15
N TRP A 8 9.61 -4.76 7.09
CA TRP A 8 9.04 -3.41 6.86
C TRP A 8 8.00 -2.98 7.91
N PRO A 9 8.34 -3.01 9.21
CA PRO A 9 7.40 -2.69 10.29
C PRO A 9 6.84 -1.26 10.19
N SER A 10 7.63 -0.31 9.70
CA SER A 10 7.21 1.09 9.51
C SER A 10 6.05 1.21 8.51
N ALA A 11 6.14 0.52 7.36
CA ALA A 11 5.07 0.52 6.37
C ALA A 11 3.82 -0.23 6.86
N GLN A 12 4.01 -1.33 7.60
CA GLN A 12 2.90 -2.05 8.24
C GLN A 12 2.16 -1.16 9.25
N ALA A 13 2.89 -0.38 10.04
CA ALA A 13 2.31 0.54 11.01
C ALA A 13 1.50 1.65 10.33
N GLU A 14 2.00 2.24 9.23
CA GLU A 14 1.27 3.23 8.45
C GLU A 14 -0.09 2.70 7.99
N ILE A 15 -0.15 1.53 7.34
CA ILE A 15 -1.44 1.01 6.86
C ILE A 15 -2.33 0.46 8.00
N GLY A 16 -1.73 -0.04 9.08
CA GLY A 16 -2.45 -0.59 10.23
C GLY A 16 -3.34 0.43 10.95
N ILE A 17 -3.01 1.72 10.87
CA ILE A 17 -3.77 2.80 11.52
C ILE A 17 -4.82 3.45 10.61
N ILE A 18 -5.11 2.91 9.42
CA ILE A 18 -6.08 3.49 8.48
C ILE A 18 -7.46 3.78 9.08
N ASN A 19 -7.88 2.99 10.08
CA ASN A 19 -9.17 3.17 10.77
C ASN A 19 -9.15 4.24 11.87
N ALA A 20 -7.98 4.75 12.27
CA ALA A 20 -7.88 5.92 13.14
C ALA A 20 -8.34 7.20 12.43
N TYR A 21 -8.26 7.22 11.09
CA TYR A 21 -8.69 8.34 10.26
C TYR A 21 -10.15 8.20 9.83
N LYS A 22 -10.89 9.32 9.88
CA LYS A 22 -12.31 9.37 9.50
C LYS A 22 -12.53 9.81 8.06
N SER A 23 -11.80 10.83 7.60
CA SER A 23 -12.01 11.40 6.26
C SER A 23 -11.42 10.47 5.17
N PRO A 24 -12.03 10.41 3.97
CA PRO A 24 -11.51 9.56 2.89
C PRO A 24 -10.14 10.06 2.40
N ARG A 25 -9.90 11.38 2.45
CA ARG A 25 -8.59 11.99 2.17
C ARG A 25 -7.50 11.49 3.10
N ASP A 26 -7.75 11.48 4.41
CA ASP A 26 -6.74 11.06 5.39
C ASP A 26 -6.47 9.54 5.30
N LYS A 27 -7.49 8.75 4.98
CA LYS A 27 -7.34 7.33 4.66
C LYS A 27 -6.50 7.12 3.41
N MET A 28 -6.71 7.93 2.36
CA MET A 28 -5.88 7.90 1.16
C MET A 28 -4.43 8.30 1.47
N ALA A 29 -4.22 9.33 2.29
CA ALA A 29 -2.88 9.72 2.74
C ALA A 29 -2.17 8.61 3.54
N CYS A 30 -2.91 7.78 4.28
CA CYS A 30 -2.41 6.58 4.95
C CYS A 30 -1.83 5.56 3.95
N ILE A 31 -2.53 5.35 2.84
CA ILE A 31 -2.09 4.48 1.74
C ILE A 31 -0.82 5.05 1.10
N VAL A 32 -0.81 6.36 0.79
CA VAL A 32 0.36 7.03 0.20
C VAL A 32 1.59 6.89 1.10
N ARG A 33 1.47 7.20 2.40
CA ARG A 33 2.60 7.07 3.34
C ARG A 33 3.13 5.65 3.44
N CYS A 34 2.25 4.64 3.42
CA CYS A 34 2.67 3.24 3.38
C CYS A 34 3.51 2.94 2.12
N CYS A 35 3.02 3.33 0.95
CA CYS A 35 3.73 3.10 -0.32
C CYS A 35 5.06 3.87 -0.42
N GLU A 36 5.09 5.14 -0.03
CA GLU A 36 6.32 5.96 -0.01
C GLU A 36 7.33 5.42 1.01
N THR A 37 6.86 4.89 2.15
CA THR A 37 7.74 4.21 3.13
C THR A 37 8.39 2.99 2.50
N ILE A 38 7.63 2.17 1.76
CA ILE A 38 8.17 1.02 1.03
C ILE A 38 9.21 1.47 0.00
N GLU A 39 8.87 2.46 -0.83
CA GLU A 39 9.77 3.00 -1.85
C GLU A 39 11.09 3.50 -1.24
N ASN A 40 11.02 4.32 -0.19
CA ASN A 40 12.19 4.84 0.50
C ASN A 40 13.08 3.74 1.07
N LEU A 41 12.49 2.69 1.65
CA LEU A 41 13.23 1.54 2.18
C LEU A 41 13.89 0.70 1.07
N ILE A 42 13.24 0.59 -0.10
CA ILE A 42 13.83 -0.06 -1.28
C ILE A 42 15.00 0.76 -1.82
N ILE A 43 14.82 2.08 -1.96
CA ILE A 43 15.87 3.00 -2.42
C ILE A 43 17.07 2.95 -1.48
N LEU A 44 16.86 3.00 -0.16
CA LEU A 44 17.93 2.92 0.83
C LEU A 44 18.70 1.58 0.77
N ALA A 45 18.01 0.49 0.45
CA ALA A 45 18.61 -0.83 0.31
C ALA A 45 19.25 -1.09 -1.07
N SER A 46 19.05 -0.19 -2.04
CA SER A 46 19.44 -0.35 -3.44
C SER A 46 20.53 0.63 -3.83
N GLU A 47 21.54 0.16 -4.54
CA GLU A 47 22.59 1.02 -5.12
C GLU A 47 22.08 1.86 -6.31
N ARG A 48 20.86 1.59 -6.81
CA ARG A 48 20.31 2.22 -8.02
C ARG A 48 19.75 3.63 -7.81
N GLY A 49 19.48 4.04 -6.57
CA GLY A 49 18.92 5.35 -6.26
C GLY A 49 17.46 5.57 -6.70
N ALA A 50 16.79 4.56 -7.25
CA ALA A 50 15.38 4.59 -7.63
C ALA A 50 14.77 3.17 -7.50
N ALA A 51 13.48 3.11 -7.19
CA ALA A 51 12.70 1.86 -7.18
C ALA A 51 11.79 1.80 -8.41
N SER A 52 11.66 0.62 -9.00
CA SER A 52 10.65 0.38 -10.04
C SER A 52 9.37 -0.19 -9.44
N ALA A 53 8.27 -0.17 -10.21
CA ALA A 53 7.01 -0.79 -9.78
C ALA A 53 7.16 -2.29 -9.47
N ASP A 54 8.04 -3.00 -10.19
CA ASP A 54 8.32 -4.42 -9.98
C ASP A 54 9.11 -4.67 -8.68
N ASP A 55 9.86 -3.69 -8.19
CA ASP A 55 10.51 -3.75 -6.89
C ASP A 55 9.50 -3.52 -5.74
N ILE A 56 8.50 -2.66 -5.97
CA ILE A 56 7.54 -2.21 -4.95
C ILE A 56 6.39 -3.21 -4.77
N THR A 57 5.78 -3.67 -5.86
CA THR A 57 4.52 -4.42 -5.83
C THR A 57 4.59 -5.67 -4.94
N PRO A 58 5.64 -6.52 -5.02
CA PRO A 58 5.74 -7.70 -4.15
C PRO A 58 5.87 -7.35 -2.67
N VAL A 59 6.57 -6.24 -2.35
CA VAL A 59 6.73 -5.75 -0.98
C VAL A 59 5.41 -5.22 -0.44
N LEU A 60 4.66 -4.46 -1.26
CA LEU A 60 3.33 -3.95 -0.91
C LEU A 60 2.34 -5.08 -0.63
N VAL A 61 2.32 -6.13 -1.46
CA VAL A 61 1.51 -7.34 -1.23
C VAL A 61 1.87 -7.98 0.12
N TYR A 62 3.17 -8.16 0.40
CA TYR A 62 3.63 -8.73 1.65
C TYR A 62 3.22 -7.88 2.87
N VAL A 63 3.43 -6.56 2.81
CA VAL A 63 3.07 -5.61 3.88
C VAL A 63 1.57 -5.67 4.17
N LEU A 64 0.71 -5.72 3.15
CA LEU A 64 -0.75 -5.82 3.34
C LEU A 64 -1.16 -7.13 4.02
N ILE A 65 -0.54 -8.24 3.65
CA ILE A 65 -0.78 -9.55 4.28
C ILE A 65 -0.35 -9.53 5.75
N GLN A 66 0.85 -9.02 6.04
CA GLN A 66 1.38 -9.00 7.41
C GLN A 66 0.63 -8.01 8.31
N ALA A 67 0.34 -6.80 7.82
CA ALA A 67 -0.37 -5.79 8.59
C ALA A 67 -1.85 -6.14 8.81
N ASN A 68 -2.46 -6.87 7.88
CA ASN A 68 -3.86 -7.30 7.92
C ASN A 68 -4.82 -6.19 8.41
N PRO A 69 -4.86 -5.02 7.73
CA PRO A 69 -5.62 -3.88 8.21
C PRO A 69 -7.12 -4.20 8.25
N LEU A 70 -7.75 -3.90 9.41
CA LEU A 70 -9.17 -4.16 9.62
C LEU A 70 -10.03 -3.43 8.58
N ALA A 71 -11.08 -4.10 8.07
CA ALA A 71 -12.04 -3.53 7.12
C ALA A 71 -11.40 -2.93 5.86
N LEU A 72 -10.28 -3.50 5.38
CA LEU A 72 -9.54 -3.01 4.22
C LEU A 72 -10.41 -2.75 2.98
N LEU A 73 -11.24 -3.72 2.59
CA LEU A 73 -12.12 -3.58 1.41
C LEU A 73 -13.14 -2.46 1.58
N SER A 74 -13.72 -2.31 2.77
CA SER A 74 -14.65 -1.21 3.07
C SER A 74 -13.95 0.14 3.04
N ASN A 75 -12.71 0.24 3.51
CA ASN A 75 -11.91 1.46 3.39
C ASN A 75 -11.64 1.81 1.92
N ILE A 76 -11.30 0.83 1.08
CA ILE A 76 -11.08 1.05 -0.35
C ILE A 76 -12.36 1.55 -1.03
N GLN A 77 -13.49 0.90 -0.77
CA GLN A 77 -14.79 1.31 -1.30
C GLN A 77 -15.17 2.72 -0.85
N TYR A 78 -14.90 3.05 0.41
CA TYR A 78 -15.18 4.38 0.98
C TYR A 78 -14.35 5.48 0.30
N ILE A 79 -13.03 5.27 0.13
CA ILE A 79 -12.17 6.21 -0.59
C ILE A 79 -12.65 6.37 -2.05
N GLY A 80 -12.92 5.26 -2.74
CA GLY A 80 -13.42 5.27 -4.11
C GLY A 80 -14.76 6.02 -4.26
N ALA A 81 -15.67 5.87 -3.30
CA ALA A 81 -16.98 6.52 -3.34
C ALA A 81 -16.92 8.03 -3.05
N PHE A 82 -16.04 8.47 -2.14
CA PHE A 82 -16.07 9.83 -1.60
C PHE A 82 -14.86 10.70 -1.98
N TYR A 83 -13.82 10.14 -2.60
CA TYR A 83 -12.60 10.88 -2.91
C TYR A 83 -12.00 10.60 -4.30
N ALA A 84 -12.56 9.66 -5.09
CA ALA A 84 -12.01 9.31 -6.41
C ALA A 84 -11.80 10.50 -7.36
N ASN A 85 -12.71 11.49 -7.36
CA ASN A 85 -12.60 12.67 -8.23
C ASN A 85 -11.45 13.61 -7.87
N GLN A 86 -10.83 13.43 -6.69
CA GLN A 86 -9.69 14.24 -6.22
C GLN A 86 -8.36 13.52 -6.40
N ILE A 87 -8.38 12.19 -6.60
CA ILE A 87 -7.18 11.36 -6.77
C ILE A 87 -6.54 11.69 -8.12
N SER A 88 -5.32 12.22 -8.10
CA SER A 88 -4.59 12.63 -9.31
C SER A 88 -3.07 12.54 -9.13
N GLY A 89 -2.32 12.59 -10.24
CA GLY A 89 -0.86 12.57 -10.21
C GLY A 89 -0.28 11.35 -9.48
N ILE A 90 0.66 11.60 -8.56
CA ILE A 90 1.33 10.54 -7.78
C ILE A 90 0.36 9.79 -6.86
N GLU A 91 -0.68 10.45 -6.35
CA GLU A 91 -1.70 9.82 -5.52
C GLU A 91 -2.49 8.78 -6.33
N ALA A 92 -2.79 9.07 -7.61
CA ALA A 92 -3.44 8.11 -8.51
C ALA A 92 -2.56 6.91 -8.85
N TYR A 93 -1.24 7.12 -8.99
CA TYR A 93 -0.29 6.03 -9.15
C TYR A 93 -0.30 5.10 -7.93
N TRP A 94 -0.19 5.66 -6.72
CA TRP A 94 -0.22 4.86 -5.49
C TRP A 94 -1.56 4.16 -5.27
N TRP A 95 -2.67 4.82 -5.57
CA TRP A 95 -4.00 4.23 -5.52
C TRP A 95 -4.09 3.00 -6.45
N THR A 96 -3.58 3.11 -7.67
CA THR A 96 -3.57 2.03 -8.65
C THR A 96 -2.73 0.86 -8.15
N GLN A 97 -1.49 1.10 -7.72
CA GLN A 97 -0.60 0.07 -7.18
C GLN A 97 -1.22 -0.64 -5.97
N PHE A 98 -1.82 0.11 -5.06
CA PHE A 98 -2.47 -0.43 -3.86
C PHE A 98 -3.67 -1.32 -4.19
N THR A 99 -4.58 -0.83 -5.03
CA THR A 99 -5.77 -1.59 -5.43
C THR A 99 -5.40 -2.83 -6.25
N SER A 100 -4.38 -2.76 -7.12
CA SER A 100 -3.83 -3.93 -7.79
C SER A 100 -3.24 -4.96 -6.83
N ALA A 101 -2.52 -4.53 -5.79
CA ALA A 101 -1.97 -5.44 -4.78
C ALA A 101 -3.08 -6.15 -3.98
N VAL A 102 -4.14 -5.44 -3.61
CA VAL A 102 -5.32 -6.02 -2.94
C VAL A 102 -6.02 -7.05 -3.84
N GLU A 103 -6.14 -6.76 -5.13
CA GLU A 103 -6.81 -7.65 -6.08
C GLU A 103 -5.98 -8.90 -6.41
N PHE A 104 -4.65 -8.75 -6.39
CA PHE A 104 -3.73 -9.88 -6.43
C PHE A 104 -3.92 -10.79 -5.19
N ILE A 105 -3.99 -10.23 -3.99
CA ILE A 105 -4.24 -11.01 -2.75
C ILE A 105 -5.57 -11.76 -2.84
N LYS A 106 -6.65 -11.11 -3.30
CA LYS A 106 -7.95 -11.77 -3.51
C LYS A 106 -7.86 -12.93 -4.50
N THR A 107 -7.13 -12.73 -5.60
CA THR A 107 -6.91 -13.77 -6.61
C THR A 107 -6.16 -14.97 -6.01
N LEU A 108 -5.09 -14.72 -5.25
CA LEU A 108 -4.38 -15.79 -4.53
C LEU A 108 -5.30 -16.58 -3.61
N LEU A 109 -6.14 -15.91 -2.82
CA LEU A 109 -7.08 -16.59 -1.92
C LEU A 109 -8.12 -17.42 -2.69
N SER A 110 -8.59 -16.93 -3.84
CA SER A 110 -9.56 -17.65 -4.67
C SER A 110 -9.00 -18.88 -5.38
N GLN A 111 -7.69 -18.92 -5.64
CA GLN A 111 -7.01 -20.05 -6.30
C GLN A 111 -6.52 -21.13 -5.34
N ASN A 112 -6.47 -20.81 -4.04
CA ASN A 112 -6.03 -21.72 -2.97
C ASN A 112 -7.20 -22.27 -2.13
N LEU A 113 -8.43 -22.02 -2.56
CA LEU A 113 -9.69 -22.62 -2.08
C LEU A 113 -10.26 -23.50 -3.19
#